data_AF-A0A7T4AZE3-F1
#
_entry.id   AF-A0A7T4AZE3-F1
#
_cell.length_a   1.000
_cell.length_b   1.000
_cell.length_c   1.000
_cell.angle_alpha   90.00
_cell.angle_beta   90.00
_cell.angle_gamma   90.00
#
_symmetry.space_group_name_H-M   'P 1'
#
loop_
_entity.id
_entity.type
_entity.pdbx_description
1 polymer ?
#
loop_
_entity_poly.entity_id
_entity_poly.type
_entity_poly.pdbx_seq_one_letter_code
_entity_poly.pdbx_strand_id
1 'polypeptide(L)'
;MLRIFVILACAMAASGCAPSKSLVQLRATPGETYFSQASVDTVTRCMRDLPTDMLEITTYPESGAAEFMIGTSSDMVYLAAASKDSSGSSIAIHTYGRTLWAMPEAEFRASVKRCAPPR
;
A
#
# COMPACT_ATOMS: atom_id res chain seq x y z
N MET A 1 34.06 -23.89 -39.43
CA MET A 1 32.68 -23.76 -38.90
C MET A 1 32.78 -23.50 -37.40
N LEU A 2 32.74 -22.22 -37.01
CA LEU A 2 32.97 -21.75 -35.64
C LEU A 2 31.63 -21.33 -35.04
N ARG A 3 31.19 -22.02 -33.99
CA ARG A 3 29.96 -21.72 -33.24
C ARG A 3 30.20 -20.48 -32.38
N ILE A 4 29.57 -19.36 -32.71
CA ILE A 4 29.56 -18.15 -31.88
C ILE A 4 28.18 -18.05 -31.23
N PHE A 5 28.06 -18.62 -30.03
CA PHE A 5 27.05 -18.22 -29.06
C PHE A 5 27.58 -16.96 -28.37
N VAL A 6 27.05 -15.80 -28.74
CA VAL A 6 27.27 -14.55 -28.00
C VAL A 6 25.90 -14.10 -27.50
N ILE A 7 25.52 -14.65 -26.35
CA ILE A 7 24.50 -14.04 -25.50
C ILE A 7 25.24 -12.92 -24.76
N LEU A 8 25.24 -11.73 -25.35
CA LEU A 8 25.74 -10.53 -24.68
C LEU A 8 24.61 -9.97 -23.81
N ALA A 9 24.47 -10.56 -22.63
CA ALA A 9 23.86 -9.88 -21.49
C ALA A 9 24.81 -8.76 -21.05
N CYS A 10 24.34 -7.51 -21.02
CA CYS A 10 24.17 -6.76 -19.77
C CYS A 10 23.92 -5.26 -20.07
N ALA A 11 22.94 -4.73 -19.36
CA ALA A 11 22.90 -3.36 -18.84
C ALA A 11 22.94 -2.21 -19.84
N MET A 12 21.76 -1.61 -20.10
CA MET A 12 21.62 -0.15 -20.14
C MET A 12 20.14 0.22 -20.00
N ALA A 13 19.85 1.04 -18.97
CA ALA A 13 18.55 1.64 -18.63
C ALA A 13 17.47 0.75 -17.98
N ALA A 14 17.77 0.19 -16.80
CA ALA A 14 16.73 -0.03 -15.78
C ALA A 14 16.35 1.32 -15.13
N SER A 15 15.82 2.24 -15.91
CA SER A 15 15.20 3.45 -15.37
C SER A 15 13.86 3.08 -14.73
N GLY A 16 13.87 2.86 -13.42
CA GLY A 16 12.87 3.37 -12.48
C GLY A 16 11.39 2.96 -12.58
N CYS A 17 10.94 2.22 -13.59
CA CYS A 17 9.58 1.70 -13.63
C CYS A 17 9.50 0.44 -12.79
N ALA A 18 9.45 0.60 -11.46
CA ALA A 18 8.82 -0.44 -10.68
C ALA A 18 7.38 -0.57 -11.19
N PRO A 19 6.90 -1.78 -11.50
CA PRO A 19 5.53 -1.95 -11.94
C PRO A 19 4.63 -1.41 -10.83
N SER A 20 3.75 -0.49 -11.18
CA SER A 20 2.54 -0.22 -10.43
C SER A 20 1.56 -1.38 -10.66
N LYS A 21 0.65 -1.60 -9.73
CA LYS A 21 -0.47 -2.54 -9.90
C LYS A 21 -1.76 -1.78 -10.02
N SER A 22 -2.71 -2.34 -10.77
CA SER A 22 -4.09 -1.88 -10.62
C SER A 22 -4.59 -2.20 -9.21
N LEU A 23 -5.57 -1.44 -8.72
CA LEU A 23 -6.15 -1.65 -7.39
C LEU A 23 -6.66 -3.08 -7.20
N VAL A 24 -7.23 -3.69 -8.25
CA VAL A 24 -7.69 -5.08 -8.26
C VAL A 24 -6.52 -6.05 -8.04
N GLN A 25 -5.41 -5.84 -8.74
CA GLN A 25 -4.22 -6.69 -8.60
C GLN A 25 -3.56 -6.50 -7.22
N LEU A 26 -3.66 -5.32 -6.62
CA LEU A 26 -3.13 -5.03 -5.30
C LEU A 26 -3.97 -5.72 -4.21
N ARG A 27 -5.30 -5.65 -4.28
CA ARG A 27 -6.20 -6.38 -3.37
C ARG A 27 -6.03 -7.90 -3.43
N ALA A 28 -5.62 -8.43 -4.59
CA ALA A 28 -5.32 -9.85 -4.76
C ALA A 28 -3.98 -10.29 -4.14
N THR A 29 -3.12 -9.35 -3.74
CA THR A 29 -1.88 -9.71 -3.03
C THR A 29 -2.16 -10.06 -1.57
N PRO A 30 -1.45 -11.03 -0.98
CA PRO A 30 -1.56 -11.31 0.46
C PRO A 30 -1.25 -10.05 1.27
N GLY A 31 -2.18 -9.65 2.14
CA GLY A 31 -2.00 -8.53 3.06
C GLY A 31 -1.42 -8.97 4.41
N GLU A 32 -0.61 -8.11 5.04
CA GLU A 32 -0.29 -8.23 6.46
C GLU A 32 -1.52 -7.75 7.25
N THR A 33 -2.17 -8.66 7.96
CA THR A 33 -3.34 -8.31 8.78
C THR A 33 -3.00 -8.32 10.26
N TYR A 34 -3.44 -7.30 10.98
CA TYR A 34 -3.34 -7.22 12.44
C TYR A 34 -4.56 -6.49 13.04
N PHE A 35 -4.71 -6.59 14.36
CA PHE A 35 -5.82 -5.96 15.08
C PHE A 35 -5.36 -4.72 15.85
N SER A 36 -6.22 -3.72 15.91
CA SER A 36 -6.03 -2.49 16.66
C SER A 36 -7.28 -2.20 17.50
N GLN A 37 -7.09 -1.57 18.66
CA GLN A 37 -8.20 -1.05 19.47
C GLN A 37 -8.72 0.29 18.95
N ALA A 38 -8.00 0.96 18.04
CA ALA A 38 -8.45 2.21 17.43
C ALA A 38 -9.72 1.98 16.60
N SER A 39 -10.65 2.94 16.63
CA SER A 39 -11.80 2.91 15.72
C SER A 39 -11.40 3.29 14.30
N VAL A 40 -12.13 2.80 13.30
CA VAL A 40 -11.89 3.15 11.88
C VAL A 40 -11.90 4.67 11.65
N ASP A 41 -12.77 5.40 12.34
CA ASP A 41 -12.80 6.87 12.28
C ASP A 41 -11.52 7.52 12.82
N THR A 42 -10.96 6.96 13.90
CA THR A 42 -9.72 7.44 14.50
C THR A 42 -8.54 7.19 13.55
N VAL A 43 -8.47 5.98 12.99
CA VAL A 43 -7.46 5.63 11.99
C VAL A 43 -7.58 6.55 10.78
N THR A 44 -8.79 6.76 10.27
CA THR A 44 -9.07 7.63 9.12
C THR A 44 -8.62 9.06 9.36
N ARG A 45 -8.93 9.63 10.54
CA ARG A 45 -8.50 10.99 10.89
C ARG A 45 -6.99 11.10 10.93
N CYS A 46 -6.31 10.14 11.59
CA CYS A 46 -4.86 10.12 11.66
C CYS A 46 -4.20 9.97 10.28
N MET A 47 -4.76 9.14 9.40
CA MET A 47 -4.24 8.96 8.04
C MET A 47 -4.39 10.25 7.21
N ARG A 48 -5.46 11.03 7.38
CA ARG A 48 -5.65 12.34 6.70
C ARG A 48 -4.57 13.36 7.05
N ASP A 49 -3.96 13.24 8.23
CA ASP A 49 -2.93 14.16 8.70
C ASP A 49 -1.52 13.79 8.19
N LEU A 50 -1.38 12.76 7.35
CA LEU A 50 -0.10 12.40 6.75
C LEU A 50 0.36 13.45 5.74
N PRO A 51 1.65 13.82 5.75
CA PRO A 51 2.20 14.83 4.82
C PRO A 51 2.48 14.20 3.45
N THR A 52 1.45 13.72 2.76
CA THR A 52 1.55 13.15 1.41
C THR A 52 0.33 13.55 0.59
N ASP A 53 0.55 14.00 -0.63
CA ASP A 53 -0.47 14.37 -1.61
C ASP A 53 -0.99 13.17 -2.40
N MET A 54 -0.30 12.03 -2.32
CA MET A 54 -0.66 10.78 -3.00
C MET A 54 -1.61 9.90 -2.18
N LEU A 55 -2.04 10.35 -0.99
CA LEU A 55 -2.97 9.60 -0.16
C LEU A 55 -4.41 9.88 -0.58
N GLU A 56 -5.03 8.86 -1.15
CA GLU A 56 -6.48 8.81 -1.33
C GLU A 56 -7.11 8.00 -0.19
N ILE A 57 -8.24 8.48 0.31
CA ILE A 57 -8.99 7.79 1.37
C ILE A 57 -10.42 7.60 0.91
N THR A 58 -10.86 6.34 0.86
CA THR A 58 -12.25 5.98 0.56
C THR A 58 -12.87 5.40 1.81
N THR A 59 -13.98 5.98 2.26
CA THR A 59 -14.74 5.47 3.42
C THR A 59 -16.01 4.77 2.97
N TYR A 60 -16.34 3.66 3.61
CA TYR A 60 -17.52 2.83 3.35
C TYR A 60 -18.39 2.79 4.61
N PRO A 61 -19.32 3.74 4.78
CA PRO A 61 -20.10 3.87 6.01
C PRO A 61 -20.99 2.66 6.28
N GLU A 62 -21.55 2.02 5.24
CA GLU A 62 -22.43 0.85 5.41
C GLU A 62 -21.72 -0.37 6.02
N SER A 63 -20.42 -0.52 5.77
CA SER A 63 -19.61 -1.63 6.29
C SER A 63 -18.72 -1.22 7.46
N GLY A 64 -18.66 0.07 7.78
CA GLY A 64 -17.74 0.61 8.80
C GLY A 64 -16.28 0.38 8.42
N ALA A 65 -15.93 0.52 7.13
CA ALA A 65 -14.59 0.31 6.63
C ALA A 65 -14.00 1.57 5.98
N ALA A 66 -12.69 1.63 5.85
CA ALA A 66 -11.97 2.65 5.11
C ALA A 66 -10.76 2.04 4.39
N GLU A 67 -10.50 2.48 3.17
CA GLU A 67 -9.30 2.17 2.41
C GLU A 67 -8.40 3.40 2.30
N PHE A 68 -7.11 3.19 2.50
CA PHE A 68 -6.03 4.18 2.44
C PHE A 68 -5.08 3.79 1.33
N MET A 69 -4.99 4.62 0.33
CA MET A 69 -4.43 4.32 -0.97
C MET A 69 -3.27 5.26 -1.25
N ILE A 70 -2.07 4.74 -1.52
CA ILE A 70 -0.93 5.52 -2.01
C ILE A 70 -0.65 5.12 -3.46
N GLY A 71 -0.77 6.09 -4.36
CA GLY A 71 -0.58 5.89 -5.79
C GLY A 71 -1.35 6.92 -6.60
N THR A 72 -1.54 6.66 -7.88
CA THR A 72 -2.50 7.37 -8.73
C THR A 72 -3.71 6.48 -8.98
N SER A 73 -4.80 7.04 -9.48
CA SER A 73 -6.01 6.30 -9.86
C SER A 73 -5.75 5.13 -10.83
N SER A 74 -4.64 5.16 -11.58
CA SER A 74 -4.24 4.12 -12.52
C SER A 74 -3.12 3.21 -11.99
N ASP A 75 -2.35 3.70 -11.03
CA ASP A 75 -1.09 3.09 -10.58
C ASP A 75 -0.99 3.07 -9.05
N MET A 76 -1.37 1.94 -8.46
CA MET A 76 -1.38 1.75 -7.01
C MET A 76 -0.12 1.07 -6.52
N VAL A 77 0.44 1.61 -5.42
CA VAL A 77 1.67 1.10 -4.80
C VAL A 77 1.36 0.49 -3.44
N TYR A 78 0.55 1.18 -2.63
CA TYR A 78 0.17 0.72 -1.30
C TYR A 78 -1.33 0.85 -1.07
N LEU A 79 -1.88 -0.13 -0.37
CA LEU A 79 -3.27 -0.16 0.06
C LEU A 79 -3.31 -0.66 1.50
N ALA A 80 -3.90 0.11 2.39
CA ALA A 80 -4.31 -0.37 3.70
C ALA A 80 -5.83 -0.30 3.82
N ALA A 81 -6.45 -1.31 4.39
CA ALA A 81 -7.88 -1.34 4.68
C ALA A 81 -8.09 -1.48 6.19
N ALA A 82 -8.87 -0.57 6.77
CA ALA A 82 -9.36 -0.69 8.13
C ALA A 82 -10.84 -1.08 8.09
N SER A 83 -11.20 -2.16 8.79
CA SER A 83 -12.58 -2.62 8.91
C SER A 83 -12.96 -2.74 10.37
N LYS A 84 -14.18 -2.31 10.70
CA LYS A 84 -14.71 -2.43 12.07
C LYS A 84 -14.81 -3.90 12.49
N ASP A 85 -14.38 -4.17 13.72
CA ASP A 85 -14.55 -5.43 14.42
C ASP A 85 -15.22 -5.16 15.78
N SER A 86 -15.75 -6.20 16.42
CA SER A 86 -16.33 -6.24 17.77
C SER A 86 -15.51 -5.53 18.85
N SER A 87 -14.19 -5.43 18.67
CA SER A 87 -13.25 -4.93 19.67
C SER A 87 -12.37 -3.76 19.16
N GLY A 88 -12.70 -3.14 18.01
CA GLY A 88 -11.88 -2.08 17.40
C GLY A 88 -11.87 -2.16 15.88
N SER A 89 -10.67 -2.24 15.29
CA SER A 89 -10.50 -2.38 13.84
C SER A 89 -9.53 -3.50 13.49
N SER A 90 -9.83 -4.25 12.44
CA SER A 90 -8.87 -5.08 11.72
C SER A 90 -8.20 -4.24 10.63
N ILE A 91 -6.87 -4.30 10.53
CA ILE A 91 -6.08 -3.57 9.54
C ILE A 91 -5.40 -4.57 8.62
N ALA A 92 -5.66 -4.50 7.31
CA ALA A 92 -4.98 -5.26 6.28
C ALA A 92 -4.10 -4.34 5.45
N ILE A 93 -2.79 -4.62 5.39
CA ILE A 93 -1.81 -3.84 4.61
C ILE A 93 -1.33 -4.66 3.43
N HIS A 94 -1.62 -4.19 2.22
CA HIS A 94 -1.14 -4.70 0.95
C HIS A 94 -0.10 -3.73 0.39
N THR A 95 1.09 -4.25 0.06
CA THR A 95 2.16 -3.44 -0.52
C THR A 95 2.63 -4.05 -1.82
N TYR A 96 2.97 -3.20 -2.78
CA TYR A 96 3.55 -3.66 -4.03
C TYR A 96 4.70 -2.77 -4.49
N GLY A 97 5.89 -3.35 -4.44
CA GLY A 97 7.09 -2.76 -5.03
C GLY A 97 7.50 -1.41 -4.42
N ARG A 98 8.55 -0.84 -5.01
CA ARG A 98 9.09 0.47 -4.65
C ARG A 98 8.95 1.38 -5.86
N THR A 99 8.11 2.40 -5.84
CA THR A 99 8.25 3.47 -6.82
C THR A 99 9.22 4.52 -6.26
N LEU A 100 9.95 5.20 -7.14
CA LEU A 100 10.84 6.31 -6.75
C LEU A 100 10.07 7.56 -6.28
N TRP A 101 8.77 7.59 -6.56
CA TRP A 101 7.90 8.76 -6.37
C TRP A 101 6.97 8.61 -5.18
N ALA A 102 6.77 7.38 -4.67
CA ALA A 102 5.96 7.13 -3.49
C ALA A 102 6.80 7.18 -2.21
N MET A 103 6.13 7.49 -1.10
CA MET A 103 6.65 7.27 0.25
C MET A 103 7.24 5.85 0.37
N PRO A 104 8.40 5.66 1.02
CA PRO A 104 8.95 4.33 1.26
C PRO A 104 7.94 3.40 1.95
N GLU A 105 7.87 2.13 1.53
CA GLU A 105 6.98 1.13 2.13
C GLU A 105 7.07 1.08 3.66
N ALA A 106 8.29 1.14 4.21
CA ALA A 106 8.52 1.14 5.66
C ALA A 106 7.87 2.34 6.36
N GLU A 107 7.89 3.52 5.72
CA GLU A 107 7.27 4.73 6.24
C GLU A 107 5.74 4.67 6.12
N PHE A 108 5.20 4.10 5.03
CA PHE A 108 3.78 3.83 4.92
C PHE A 108 3.31 2.86 6.00
N ARG A 109 3.99 1.72 6.17
CA ARG A 109 3.70 0.75 7.23
C ARG A 109 3.80 1.38 8.62
N ALA A 110 4.83 2.19 8.86
CA ALA A 110 4.99 2.89 10.14
C ALA A 110 3.86 3.90 10.38
N SER A 111 3.44 4.63 9.35
CA SER A 111 2.32 5.57 9.42
C SER A 111 1.01 4.86 9.74
N VAL A 112 0.71 3.76 9.04
CA VAL A 112 -0.48 2.94 9.31
C VAL A 112 -0.44 2.37 10.73
N LYS A 113 0.69 1.80 11.17
CA LYS A 113 0.85 1.28 12.55
C LYS A 113 0.82 2.37 13.62
N ARG A 114 1.25 3.60 13.31
CA ARG A 114 1.11 4.75 14.21
C ARG A 114 -0.36 5.15 14.37
N CYS A 115 -1.12 5.15 13.27
CA CYS A 115 -2.54 5.49 13.26
C CYS A 115 -3.44 4.38 13.79
N ALA A 116 -3.01 3.13 13.68
CA ALA A 116 -3.66 1.95 14.22
C ALA A 116 -2.62 1.06 14.93
N PRO A 117 -2.26 1.36 16.19
CA PRO A 117 -1.29 0.55 16.92
C PRO A 117 -1.76 -0.90 17.07
N PRO A 118 -0.90 -1.90 16.76
CA PRO A 118 -1.24 -3.29 16.98
C PRO A 118 -1.43 -3.55 18.47
N ARG A 119 -2.44 -4.38 18.79
CA ARG A 119 -2.72 -4.82 20.16
C ARG A 119 -2.20 -6.22 20.44
#